data_AF-A0AAD6KFL2-F1
#
_entry.id   AF-A0AAD6KFL2-F1
#
_cell.length_a   1.000
_cell.length_b   1.000
_cell.length_c   1.000
_cell.angle_alpha   90.00
_cell.angle_beta   90.00
_cell.angle_gamma   90.00
#
_symmetry.space_group_name_H-M   'P 1'
#
loop_
_entity.id
_entity.type
_entity.pdbx_description
1 polymer ?
#
loop_
_entity_poly.entity_id
_entity_poly.type
_entity_poly.pdbx_seq_one_letter_code
_entity_poly.pdbx_strand_id
1 'polypeptide(L)'
;MEMQSQQRLFSIKRQPPQRRQLSTVGGRGRGRGSNPYFGPRFTDEEPYTFQATEKISLGDVELFNLQGCGVEYRVPEGHTPNKTQKIILDNLWYSVKQKDLAHFKAAMEALSSYFMQEASSSSATCQNCKTYRGQIAEVIDQIDNKDDKIQSLHERIMELEAQVDTLKSAPQAMQPQQQQRQQNLMQQHKPLLQVQEEVDRSKQIEISVLKIEQQTTELLQRVKFLPYMQDQVLRQYLHRRYDLSDFKT
;
A
#
# COMPACT_ATOMS: atom_id res chain seq x y z
N MET A 1 -10.86 61.55 -41.77
CA MET A 1 -11.01 60.23 -42.42
C MET A 1 -12.25 60.28 -43.27
N GLU A 2 -12.13 60.16 -44.59
CA GLU A 2 -13.28 60.00 -45.48
C GLU A 2 -13.90 58.61 -45.25
N MET A 3 -15.15 58.58 -44.78
CA MET A 3 -15.89 57.32 -44.63
C MET A 3 -16.59 56.98 -45.95
N GLN A 4 -16.05 56.01 -46.69
CA GLN A 4 -16.71 55.48 -47.88
C GLN A 4 -17.82 54.50 -47.48
N SER A 5 -19.06 55.01 -47.40
CA SER A 5 -20.25 54.16 -47.33
C SER A 5 -20.61 53.67 -48.73
N GLN A 6 -20.23 52.44 -49.08
CA GLN A 6 -20.64 51.83 -50.35
C GLN A 6 -21.92 51.02 -50.15
N GLN A 7 -23.04 51.50 -50.70
CA GLN A 7 -24.25 50.70 -50.86
C GLN A 7 -24.05 49.76 -52.05
N ARG A 8 -23.59 48.54 -51.78
CA ARG A 8 -23.56 47.44 -52.74
C ARG A 8 -24.16 46.22 -52.06
N LEU A 9 -24.87 45.39 -52.82
CA LEU A 9 -25.32 44.10 -52.33
C LEU A 9 -24.11 43.18 -52.17
N PHE A 10 -23.80 42.80 -50.94
CA PHE A 10 -22.72 41.85 -50.66
C PHE A 10 -23.32 40.48 -50.34
N SER A 11 -22.84 39.42 -51.00
CA SER A 11 -23.19 38.04 -50.67
C SER A 11 -22.19 37.48 -49.65
N ILE A 12 -22.66 37.22 -48.43
CA ILE A 12 -21.83 36.62 -47.38
C ILE A 12 -22.15 35.14 -47.29
N LYS A 13 -21.16 34.28 -47.53
CA LYS A 13 -21.27 32.82 -47.44
C LYS A 13 -20.73 32.35 -46.08
N ARG A 14 -21.57 31.72 -45.25
CA ARG A 14 -21.13 31.11 -43.99
C ARG A 14 -20.78 29.64 -44.18
N GLN A 15 -19.73 29.18 -43.49
CA GLN A 15 -19.47 27.75 -43.30
C GLN A 15 -20.23 27.24 -42.06
N PRO A 16 -20.83 26.04 -42.12
CA PRO A 16 -21.52 25.48 -40.97
C PRO A 16 -20.53 25.20 -39.81
N PRO A 17 -20.96 25.35 -38.55
CA PRO A 17 -20.10 25.10 -37.40
C PRO A 17 -19.67 23.63 -37.39
N GLN A 18 -18.35 23.37 -37.32
CA GLN A 18 -17.85 22.02 -37.15
C GLN A 18 -18.31 21.46 -35.81
N ARG A 19 -19.11 20.40 -35.87
CA ARG A 19 -19.65 19.69 -34.71
C ARG A 19 -18.49 19.06 -33.94
N ARG A 20 -18.05 19.67 -32.84
CA ARG A 20 -17.20 18.97 -31.86
C ARG A 20 -18.01 17.78 -31.32
N GLN A 21 -17.57 16.57 -31.64
CA GLN A 21 -18.10 15.33 -31.08
C GLN A 21 -17.87 15.36 -29.57
N LEU A 22 -18.89 15.73 -28.79
CA LEU A 22 -18.88 15.61 -27.34
C LEU A 22 -19.25 14.17 -26.99
N SER A 23 -18.33 13.42 -26.39
CA SER A 23 -18.60 12.07 -25.90
C SER A 23 -19.66 12.13 -24.81
N THR A 24 -20.71 11.32 -24.97
CA THR A 24 -21.77 11.13 -23.98
C THR A 24 -21.21 10.51 -22.69
N VAL A 25 -21.16 11.29 -21.62
CA VAL A 25 -21.11 10.78 -20.23
C VAL A 25 -22.33 11.33 -19.51
N GLY A 26 -23.13 10.40 -18.96
CA GLY A 26 -24.50 10.63 -18.52
C GLY A 26 -24.64 11.50 -17.28
N GLY A 27 -25.78 12.21 -17.23
CA GLY A 27 -26.24 12.92 -16.04
C GLY A 27 -27.74 13.21 -16.15
N ARG A 28 -28.54 12.57 -15.31
CA ARG A 28 -29.99 12.82 -15.15
C ARG A 28 -30.19 14.21 -14.55
N GLY A 29 -31.07 15.03 -15.15
CA GLY A 29 -31.49 16.31 -14.58
C GLY A 29 -32.81 16.78 -15.17
N ARG A 30 -33.82 16.95 -14.30
CA ARG A 30 -35.19 17.40 -14.60
C ARG A 30 -35.24 18.92 -14.87
N GLY A 31 -36.20 19.37 -15.68
CA GLY A 31 -36.67 20.77 -15.73
C GLY A 31 -37.15 21.17 -17.13
N ARG A 32 -38.46 21.12 -17.41
CA ARG A 32 -39.40 22.27 -17.42
C ARG A 32 -38.97 23.44 -18.32
N GLY A 33 -39.83 23.75 -19.29
CA GLY A 33 -39.87 25.07 -19.95
C GLY A 33 -39.84 25.01 -21.47
N SER A 34 -40.98 24.66 -22.07
CA SER A 34 -41.29 24.98 -23.46
C SER A 34 -41.24 26.49 -23.68
N ASN A 35 -40.19 26.97 -24.35
CA ASN A 35 -40.05 28.36 -24.78
C ASN A 35 -40.56 28.48 -26.25
N PRO A 36 -41.62 29.25 -26.55
CA PRO A 36 -42.23 29.31 -27.87
C PRO A 36 -41.60 30.41 -28.76
N TYR A 37 -40.27 30.47 -28.82
CA TYR A 37 -39.54 31.26 -29.81
C TYR A 37 -38.66 30.34 -30.65
N PHE A 38 -39.31 29.43 -31.38
CA PHE A 38 -38.70 28.78 -32.53
C PHE A 38 -38.67 29.80 -33.68
N GLY A 39 -37.52 30.46 -33.84
CA GLY A 39 -37.08 30.90 -35.16
C GLY A 39 -36.98 29.69 -36.10
N PRO A 40 -36.95 29.91 -37.43
CA PRO A 40 -37.03 28.83 -38.41
C PRO A 40 -36.02 27.72 -38.11
N ARG A 41 -36.51 26.48 -38.05
CA ARG A 41 -35.66 25.28 -37.97
C ARG A 41 -34.86 25.24 -39.26
N PHE A 42 -33.60 25.65 -39.19
CA PHE A 42 -32.63 25.47 -40.26
C PHE A 42 -32.32 23.98 -40.35
N THR A 43 -32.97 23.29 -41.29
CA THR A 43 -32.56 21.96 -41.71
C THR A 43 -31.20 22.07 -42.38
N ASP A 44 -30.25 21.29 -41.89
CA ASP A 44 -28.89 21.17 -42.41
C ASP A 44 -28.91 20.88 -43.92
N GLU A 45 -28.01 21.54 -44.68
CA GLU A 45 -27.35 21.11 -45.94
C GLU A 45 -27.10 22.22 -46.99
N GLU A 46 -27.48 23.49 -46.79
CA GLU A 46 -27.14 24.54 -47.78
C GLU A 46 -26.43 25.79 -47.20
N PRO A 47 -25.39 26.33 -47.87
CA PRO A 47 -24.74 27.58 -47.47
C PRO A 47 -25.69 28.76 -47.69
N TYR A 48 -26.26 29.29 -46.61
CA TYR A 48 -27.09 30.49 -46.66
C TYR A 48 -26.25 31.72 -47.05
N THR A 49 -26.62 32.35 -48.15
CA THR A 49 -26.11 33.66 -48.56
C THR A 49 -27.00 34.75 -47.98
N PHE A 50 -26.46 35.54 -47.06
CA PHE A 50 -27.14 36.76 -46.61
C PHE A 50 -26.76 37.92 -47.53
N GLN A 51 -27.75 38.75 -47.88
CA GLN A 51 -27.51 40.02 -48.57
C GLN A 51 -27.27 41.10 -47.52
N ALA A 52 -26.04 41.63 -47.48
CA ALA A 52 -25.76 42.84 -46.72
C ALA A 52 -26.03 44.06 -47.60
N THR A 53 -26.73 45.06 -47.05
CA THR A 53 -27.03 46.31 -47.76
C THR A 53 -25.93 47.34 -47.62
N GLU A 54 -25.19 47.29 -46.52
CA GLU A 54 -24.15 48.25 -46.18
C GLU A 54 -23.01 47.57 -45.45
N LYS A 55 -21.78 47.98 -45.80
CA LYS A 55 -20.54 47.57 -45.14
C LYS A 55 -19.82 48.82 -44.66
N ILE A 56 -19.40 48.83 -43.39
CA ILE A 56 -18.52 49.85 -42.82
C ILE A 56 -17.24 49.16 -42.36
N SER A 57 -16.09 49.66 -42.81
CA SER A 57 -14.78 49.11 -42.42
C SER A 57 -14.11 50.07 -41.45
N LEU A 58 -13.80 49.58 -40.25
CA LEU A 58 -13.09 50.31 -39.19
C LEU A 58 -11.77 49.57 -38.91
N GLY A 59 -10.74 49.85 -39.71
CA GLY A 59 -9.49 49.10 -39.66
C GLY A 59 -9.72 47.63 -40.04
N ASP A 60 -9.35 46.71 -39.15
CA ASP A 60 -9.50 45.27 -39.36
C ASP A 60 -10.91 44.72 -39.02
N VAL A 61 -11.80 45.57 -38.49
CA VAL A 61 -13.17 45.18 -38.12
C VAL A 61 -14.14 45.59 -39.23
N GLU A 62 -14.91 44.61 -39.73
CA GLU A 62 -15.94 44.86 -40.73
C GLU A 62 -17.34 44.77 -40.10
N LEU A 63 -18.13 45.81 -40.31
CA LEU A 63 -19.52 45.92 -39.84
C LEU A 63 -20.46 45.74 -41.03
N PHE A 64 -21.40 44.80 -40.94
CA PHE A 64 -22.36 44.49 -41.99
C PHE A 64 -23.79 44.74 -41.52
N ASN A 65 -24.58 45.44 -42.33
CA ASN A 65 -26.01 45.53 -42.12
C ASN A 65 -26.72 44.45 -42.94
N LEU A 66 -27.29 43.44 -42.26
CA LEU A 66 -28.04 42.39 -42.94
C LEU A 66 -29.52 42.78 -43.04
N GLN A 67 -30.07 42.67 -44.25
CA GLN A 67 -31.50 42.91 -44.50
C GLN A 67 -32.36 42.00 -43.60
N GLY A 68 -33.07 42.61 -42.65
CA GLY A 68 -34.01 41.94 -41.75
C GLY A 68 -33.40 41.22 -40.53
N CYS A 69 -32.08 41.29 -40.31
CA CYS A 69 -31.41 40.53 -39.23
C CYS A 69 -30.50 41.35 -38.30
N GLY A 70 -30.36 42.66 -38.53
CA GLY A 70 -29.57 43.55 -37.68
C GLY A 70 -28.09 43.66 -38.09
N VAL A 71 -27.28 44.29 -37.24
CA VAL A 71 -25.85 44.51 -37.49
C VAL A 71 -25.06 43.25 -37.15
N GLU A 72 -24.26 42.79 -38.10
CA GLU A 72 -23.33 41.68 -37.93
C GLU A 72 -21.88 42.16 -37.96
N TYR A 73 -21.09 41.63 -37.03
CA TYR A 73 -19.71 42.01 -36.80
C TYR A 73 -18.79 40.90 -37.29
N ARG A 74 -17.83 41.24 -38.17
CA ARG A 74 -16.76 40.32 -38.55
C ARG A 74 -15.46 40.82 -37.95
N VAL A 75 -14.96 40.06 -36.98
CA VAL A 75 -13.64 40.25 -36.39
C VAL A 75 -12.73 39.17 -36.99
N PRO A 76 -11.51 39.50 -37.44
CA PRO A 76 -10.54 38.49 -37.87
C PRO A 76 -10.21 37.60 -36.66
N GLU A 77 -10.21 36.28 -36.88
CA GLU A 77 -9.94 35.23 -35.90
C GLU A 77 -11.06 34.88 -34.90
N GLY A 78 -12.11 34.19 -35.38
CA GLY A 78 -12.89 33.21 -34.59
C GLY A 78 -13.58 33.69 -33.31
N HIS A 79 -13.51 34.98 -32.98
CA HIS A 79 -14.00 35.55 -31.73
C HIS A 79 -15.46 35.95 -31.91
N THR A 80 -16.35 35.28 -31.16
CA THR A 80 -17.74 35.73 -31.03
C THR A 80 -17.81 36.79 -29.95
N PRO A 81 -18.17 38.05 -30.27
CA PRO A 81 -18.23 39.10 -29.27
C PRO A 81 -19.26 38.74 -28.19
N ASN A 82 -18.88 38.91 -26.92
CA ASN A 82 -19.78 38.66 -25.82
C ASN A 82 -20.90 39.73 -25.76
N LYS A 83 -21.88 39.56 -24.87
CA LYS A 83 -23.05 40.45 -24.81
C LYS A 83 -22.68 41.93 -24.64
N THR A 84 -21.66 42.23 -23.85
CA THR A 84 -21.21 43.60 -23.59
C THR A 84 -20.49 44.19 -24.80
N GLN A 85 -19.57 43.43 -25.41
CA GLN A 85 -18.91 43.83 -26.65
C GLN A 85 -19.92 44.09 -27.77
N LYS A 86 -20.94 43.23 -27.89
CA LYS A 86 -22.01 43.40 -28.89
C LYS A 86 -22.77 44.72 -28.70
N ILE A 87 -23.15 45.06 -27.46
CA ILE A 87 -23.85 46.32 -27.15
C ILE A 87 -22.98 47.53 -27.53
N ILE A 88 -21.68 47.51 -27.23
CA ILE A 88 -20.81 48.65 -27.53
C ILE A 88 -20.62 48.78 -29.05
N LEU A 89 -20.50 47.67 -29.77
CA LEU A 89 -20.38 47.66 -31.22
C LEU A 89 -21.69 48.09 -31.92
N ASP A 90 -22.86 47.72 -31.38
CA ASP A 90 -24.18 48.19 -31.84
C ASP A 90 -24.26 49.72 -31.69
N ASN A 91 -23.84 50.26 -30.53
CA ASN A 91 -23.82 51.70 -30.28
C ASN A 91 -22.86 52.46 -31.21
N LEU A 92 -21.69 51.88 -31.51
CA LEU A 92 -20.77 52.45 -32.51
C LEU A 92 -21.42 52.53 -33.88
N TRP A 93 -22.08 51.46 -34.32
CA TRP A 93 -22.76 51.42 -35.61
C TRP A 93 -23.82 52.53 -35.73
N TYR A 94 -24.69 52.66 -34.72
CA TYR A 94 -25.70 53.71 -34.68
C TYR A 94 -25.09 55.12 -34.68
N SER A 95 -24.00 55.33 -33.93
CA SER A 95 -23.31 56.63 -33.87
C SER A 95 -22.68 57.01 -35.21
N VAL A 96 -22.06 56.04 -35.89
CA VAL A 96 -21.50 56.23 -37.24
C VAL A 96 -22.61 56.56 -38.24
N LYS A 97 -23.78 55.92 -38.13
CA LYS A 97 -24.94 56.20 -38.99
C LYS A 97 -25.54 57.60 -38.78
N GLN A 98 -25.59 58.07 -37.54
CA GLN A 98 -26.17 59.38 -37.20
C GLN A 98 -25.18 60.55 -37.38
N LYS A 99 -23.92 60.27 -37.76
CA LYS A 99 -22.81 61.26 -37.79
C LYS A 99 -22.63 61.98 -36.44
N ASP A 100 -23.02 61.33 -35.34
CA ASP A 100 -22.87 61.89 -34.01
C ASP A 100 -21.47 61.57 -33.48
N LEU A 101 -20.59 62.56 -33.59
CA LEU A 101 -19.19 62.43 -33.19
C LEU A 101 -19.03 62.24 -31.67
N ALA A 102 -19.95 62.77 -30.86
CA ALA A 102 -19.89 62.67 -29.41
C ALA A 102 -20.22 61.25 -28.94
N HIS A 103 -21.30 60.66 -29.49
CA HIS A 103 -21.66 59.27 -29.20
C HIS A 103 -20.63 58.28 -29.73
N PHE A 104 -20.04 58.54 -30.90
CA PHE A 104 -18.95 57.72 -31.44
C PHE A 104 -17.72 57.73 -30.52
N LYS A 105 -17.31 58.92 -30.04
CA LYS A 105 -16.17 59.06 -29.13
C LYS A 105 -16.43 58.33 -27.81
N ALA A 106 -17.62 58.48 -27.22
CA ALA A 106 -17.98 57.79 -25.98
C ALA A 106 -17.97 56.25 -26.15
N ALA A 107 -18.47 55.75 -27.28
CA ALA A 107 -18.47 54.31 -27.57
C ALA A 107 -17.05 53.75 -27.80
N MET A 108 -16.15 54.53 -28.42
CA MET A 108 -14.74 54.17 -28.55
C MET A 108 -14.00 54.17 -27.21
N GLU A 109 -14.27 55.15 -26.34
CA GLU A 109 -13.71 55.18 -24.98
C GLU A 109 -14.20 54.00 -24.14
N ALA A 110 -15.48 53.61 -24.27
CA ALA A 110 -16.04 52.43 -23.61
C ALA A 110 -15.37 51.13 -24.08
N LEU A 111 -15.13 50.97 -25.40
CA LEU A 111 -14.38 49.83 -25.94
C LEU A 111 -12.94 49.80 -25.42
N SER A 112 -12.26 50.94 -25.42
CA SER A 112 -10.89 51.03 -24.91
C SER A 112 -10.80 50.64 -23.43
N SER A 113 -11.73 51.10 -22.60
CA SER A 113 -11.81 50.75 -21.18
C SER A 113 -12.06 49.25 -20.99
N TYR A 114 -12.97 48.68 -21.78
CA TYR A 114 -13.28 47.25 -21.77
C TYR A 114 -12.05 46.38 -22.09
N PHE A 115 -11.30 46.73 -23.15
CA PHE A 115 -10.08 45.99 -23.52
C PHE A 115 -8.99 46.07 -22.44
N MET A 116 -8.83 47.23 -21.78
CA MET A 116 -7.86 47.38 -20.68
C MET A 116 -8.24 46.51 -19.47
N GLN A 117 -9.53 46.33 -19.19
CA GLN A 117 -10.03 45.47 -18.12
C GLN A 117 -9.82 43.98 -18.43
N GLU A 118 -10.09 43.55 -19.67
CA GLU A 118 -9.81 42.17 -20.11
C GLU A 118 -8.31 41.85 -20.08
N ALA A 119 -7.45 42.76 -20.54
CA ALA A 119 -6.00 42.58 -20.46
C ALA A 119 -5.49 42.39 -19.02
N SER A 120 -6.02 43.19 -18.08
CA SER A 120 -5.65 43.11 -16.65
C SER A 120 -6.11 41.80 -15.99
N SER A 121 -7.34 41.36 -16.28
CA SER A 121 -7.88 40.08 -15.76
C SER A 121 -7.19 38.86 -16.38
N SER A 122 -6.84 38.91 -17.67
CA SER A 122 -6.04 37.88 -18.34
C SER A 122 -4.63 37.75 -17.74
N SER A 123 -4.00 38.87 -17.41
CA SER A 123 -2.70 38.88 -16.72
C SER A 123 -2.79 38.25 -15.32
N ALA A 124 -3.82 38.58 -14.54
CA ALA A 124 -4.05 38.01 -13.21
C ALA A 124 -4.31 36.49 -13.25
N THR A 125 -5.12 36.03 -14.20
CA THR A 125 -5.36 34.58 -14.39
C THR A 125 -4.09 33.85 -14.81
N CYS A 126 -3.27 34.43 -15.69
CA CYS A 126 -1.95 33.89 -16.06
C CYS A 126 -1.03 33.74 -14.84
N GLN A 127 -1.01 34.72 -13.94
CA GLN A 127 -0.20 34.67 -12.72
C GLN A 127 -0.67 33.57 -11.77
N ASN A 128 -1.99 33.41 -11.59
CA ASN A 128 -2.56 32.32 -10.80
C ASN A 128 -2.19 30.95 -11.37
N CYS A 129 -2.22 30.77 -12.69
CA CYS A 129 -1.80 29.53 -13.34
C CYS A 129 -0.34 29.17 -13.02
N LYS A 130 0.57 30.15 -12.97
CA LYS A 130 1.97 29.92 -12.58
C LYS A 130 2.09 29.47 -11.13
N THR A 131 1.36 30.13 -10.22
CA THR A 131 1.32 29.76 -8.79
C THR A 131 0.80 28.35 -8.60
N TYR A 132 -0.34 28.00 -9.21
CA TYR A 132 -0.91 26.65 -9.10
C TYR A 132 0.02 25.60 -9.70
N ARG A 133 0.70 25.90 -10.81
CA ARG A 133 1.70 24.97 -11.38
C ARG A 133 2.86 24.71 -10.41
N GLY A 134 3.33 25.74 -9.70
CA GLY A 134 4.35 25.58 -8.66
C GLY A 134 3.86 24.73 -7.49
N GLN A 135 2.65 25.01 -7.00
CA GLN A 135 2.03 24.23 -5.92
C GLN A 135 1.81 22.76 -6.31
N ILE A 136 1.40 22.50 -7.56
CA ILE A 136 1.23 21.13 -8.07
C ILE A 136 2.57 20.39 -8.10
N ALA A 137 3.65 21.04 -8.56
CA ALA A 137 4.99 20.45 -8.57
C ALA A 137 5.45 20.08 -7.16
N GLU A 138 5.27 20.98 -6.19
CA GLU A 138 5.62 20.71 -4.78
C GLU A 138 4.81 19.55 -4.19
N VAL A 139 3.51 19.46 -4.51
CA VAL A 139 2.68 18.33 -4.07
C VAL A 139 3.14 17.01 -4.71
N ILE A 140 3.56 17.02 -5.97
CA ILE A 140 4.13 15.84 -6.64
C ILE A 140 5.40 15.39 -5.91
N ASP A 141 6.34 16.29 -5.63
CA ASP A 141 7.57 15.96 -4.90
C ASP A 141 7.27 15.38 -3.49
N GLN A 142 6.24 15.88 -2.81
CA GLN A 142 5.80 15.34 -1.53
C GLN A 142 5.17 13.96 -1.64
N ILE A 143 4.49 13.64 -2.75
CA ILE A 143 3.94 12.31 -3.03
C ILE A 143 5.09 11.34 -3.28
N ASP A 144 6.04 11.69 -4.15
CA ASP A 144 7.18 10.83 -4.49
C ASP A 144 7.99 10.46 -3.24
N ASN A 145 8.29 11.43 -2.37
CA ASN A 145 8.98 11.18 -1.10
C ASN A 145 8.19 10.23 -0.17
N LYS A 146 6.87 10.36 -0.13
CA LYS A 146 6.02 9.45 0.67
C LYS A 146 5.98 8.05 0.06
N ASP A 147 5.96 7.91 -1.25
CA ASP A 147 5.97 6.62 -1.93
C ASP A 147 7.29 5.88 -1.70
N ASP A 148 8.43 6.57 -1.76
CA ASP A 148 9.73 6.00 -1.39
C ASP A 148 9.74 5.49 0.07
N LYS A 149 9.16 6.28 0.98
CA LYS A 149 9.04 5.89 2.39
C LYS A 149 8.12 4.69 2.59
N ILE A 150 7.03 4.59 1.82
CA ILE A 150 6.12 3.43 1.85
C ILE A 150 6.86 2.18 1.37
N GLN A 151 7.64 2.27 0.28
CA GLN A 151 8.43 1.13 -0.21
C GLN A 151 9.44 0.65 0.84
N SER A 152 10.20 1.57 1.43
CA SER A 152 11.17 1.23 2.49
C SER A 152 10.52 0.55 3.70
N LEU A 153 9.35 1.05 4.13
CA LEU A 153 8.60 0.41 5.21
C LEU A 153 8.08 -0.99 4.82
N HIS A 154 7.68 -1.18 3.57
CA HIS A 154 7.20 -2.47 3.06
C HIS A 154 8.32 -3.52 3.07
N GLU A 155 9.51 -3.16 2.60
CA GLU A 155 10.70 -4.02 2.68
C GLU A 155 11.01 -4.42 4.13
N ARG A 156 10.93 -3.44 5.05
CA ARG A 156 11.17 -3.70 6.47
C ARG A 156 10.13 -4.63 7.09
N ILE A 157 8.88 -4.53 6.68
CA ILE A 157 7.81 -5.44 7.11
C ILE A 157 8.11 -6.86 6.64
N MET A 158 8.45 -7.06 5.36
CA MET A 158 8.78 -8.38 4.82
C MET A 158 9.95 -9.03 5.56
N GLU A 159 10.99 -8.25 5.88
CA GLU A 159 12.13 -8.74 6.65
C GLU A 159 11.72 -9.18 8.07
N LEU A 160 10.88 -8.39 8.74
CA LEU A 160 10.37 -8.72 10.08
C LEU A 160 9.45 -9.95 10.06
N GLU A 161 8.61 -10.11 9.04
CA GLU A 161 7.77 -11.28 8.85
C GLU A 161 8.61 -12.56 8.70
N ALA A 162 9.67 -12.52 7.88
CA ALA A 162 10.60 -13.64 7.73
C ALA A 162 11.31 -14.00 9.05
N GLN A 163 11.70 -13.01 9.85
CA GLN A 163 12.27 -13.24 11.18
C GLN A 163 11.26 -13.88 12.13
N VAL A 164 10.01 -13.43 12.11
CA VAL A 164 8.92 -14.01 12.92
C VAL A 164 8.66 -15.47 12.54
N ASP A 165 8.65 -15.80 11.26
CA ASP A 165 8.44 -17.19 10.80
C ASP A 165 9.61 -18.10 11.20
N THR A 166 10.83 -17.58 11.13
CA THR A 166 12.03 -18.29 11.63
C THR A 166 11.93 -18.54 13.14
N LEU A 167 11.51 -17.54 13.92
CA LEU A 167 11.34 -17.66 15.37
C LEU A 167 10.17 -18.57 15.76
N LYS A 168 9.10 -18.64 14.97
CA LYS A 168 7.99 -19.57 15.19
C LYS A 168 8.36 -21.02 14.89
N SER A 169 9.20 -21.25 13.89
CA SER A 169 9.62 -22.60 13.49
C SER A 169 10.75 -23.16 14.36
N ALA A 170 11.61 -22.32 14.93
CA ALA A 170 12.71 -22.76 15.79
C ALA A 170 12.26 -23.63 17.00
N PRO A 171 11.19 -23.30 17.75
CA PRO A 171 10.64 -24.17 18.79
C PRO A 171 10.15 -25.52 18.27
N GLN A 172 9.55 -25.56 17.08
CA GLN A 172 9.06 -26.80 16.48
C GLN A 172 10.20 -27.74 16.11
N ALA A 173 11.34 -27.19 15.67
CA ALA A 173 12.56 -27.97 15.43
C ALA A 173 13.21 -28.47 16.73
N MET A 174 13.14 -27.69 17.82
CA MET A 174 13.76 -28.05 19.10
C MET A 174 12.93 -29.05 19.93
N GLN A 175 11.60 -29.07 19.80
CA GLN A 175 10.72 -29.99 20.53
C GLN A 175 11.09 -31.48 20.38
N PRO A 176 11.21 -32.04 19.16
CA PRO A 176 11.55 -33.46 19.00
C PRO A 176 12.95 -33.77 19.55
N GLN A 177 13.90 -32.84 19.44
CA GLN A 177 15.24 -32.98 20.01
C GLN A 177 15.20 -33.01 21.55
N GLN A 178 14.35 -32.21 22.19
CA GLN A 178 14.16 -32.25 23.64
C GLN A 178 13.48 -33.55 24.09
N GLN A 179 12.42 -34.00 23.39
CA GLN A 179 11.76 -35.27 23.69
C GLN A 179 12.72 -36.46 23.55
N GLN A 180 13.53 -36.50 22.49
CA GLN A 180 14.51 -37.54 22.30
C GLN A 180 15.59 -37.54 23.39
N ARG A 181 16.05 -36.36 23.83
CA ARG A 181 16.97 -36.25 24.98
C ARG A 181 16.34 -36.77 26.28
N GLN A 182 15.08 -36.44 26.56
CA GLN A 182 14.38 -36.97 27.74
C GLN A 182 14.25 -38.49 27.69
N GLN A 183 13.90 -39.07 26.54
CA GLN A 183 13.83 -40.52 26.39
C GLN A 183 15.20 -41.18 26.60
N ASN A 184 16.27 -40.62 26.06
CA ASN A 184 17.62 -41.13 26.28
C ASN A 184 18.05 -41.08 27.75
N LEU A 185 17.73 -39.99 28.46
CA LEU A 185 17.99 -39.86 29.89
C LEU A 185 17.22 -40.91 30.71
N MET A 186 15.94 -41.14 30.38
CA MET A 186 15.14 -42.20 31.02
C MET A 186 15.72 -43.59 30.75
N GLN A 187 16.19 -43.87 29.52
CA GLN A 187 16.83 -45.14 29.20
C GLN A 187 18.16 -45.33 29.94
N GLN A 188 18.95 -44.28 30.15
CA GLN A 188 20.19 -44.35 30.94
C GLN A 188 19.96 -44.54 32.45
N HIS A 189 18.83 -44.10 33.00
CA HIS A 189 18.55 -44.31 34.42
C HIS A 189 18.14 -45.75 34.76
N LYS A 190 17.59 -46.48 33.78
CA LYS A 190 17.16 -47.87 33.94
C LYS A 190 18.29 -48.84 34.36
N PRO A 191 19.48 -48.82 33.75
CA PRO A 191 20.61 -49.64 34.23
C PRO A 191 21.12 -49.20 35.60
N LEU A 192 20.95 -47.94 36.00
CA LEU A 192 21.40 -47.48 37.32
C LEU A 192 20.64 -48.17 38.47
N LEU A 193 19.33 -48.36 38.30
CA LEU A 193 18.50 -49.11 39.26
C LEU A 193 18.88 -50.60 39.31
N GLN A 194 19.15 -51.21 38.14
CA GLN A 194 19.62 -52.60 38.09
C GLN A 194 20.98 -52.78 38.76
N VAL A 195 21.91 -51.83 38.55
CA VAL A 195 23.21 -51.83 39.22
C VAL A 195 23.03 -51.71 40.73
N GLN A 196 22.09 -50.89 41.22
CA GLN A 196 21.82 -50.78 42.64
C GLN A 196 21.28 -52.09 43.25
N GLU A 197 20.36 -52.76 42.57
CA GLU A 197 19.86 -54.08 43.01
C GLU A 197 20.97 -55.14 43.05
N GLU A 198 21.87 -55.15 42.05
CA GLU A 198 23.02 -56.05 42.02
C GLU A 198 24.03 -55.75 43.14
N VAL A 199 24.26 -54.46 43.45
CA VAL A 199 25.10 -54.06 44.59
C VAL A 199 24.52 -54.59 45.91
N ASP A 200 23.20 -54.50 46.11
CA ASP A 200 22.57 -54.98 47.33
C ASP A 200 22.53 -56.52 47.40
N ARG A 201 22.37 -57.22 46.27
CA ARG A 201 22.59 -58.68 46.19
C ARG A 201 24.03 -59.06 46.56
N SER A 202 25.01 -58.35 46.02
CA SER A 202 26.43 -58.61 46.30
C SER A 202 26.75 -58.48 47.79
N LYS A 203 26.21 -57.46 48.47
CA LYS A 203 26.36 -57.30 49.93
C LYS A 203 25.75 -58.47 50.72
N GLN A 204 24.58 -58.98 50.30
CA GLN A 204 23.98 -60.16 50.95
C GLN A 204 24.83 -61.41 50.76
N ILE A 205 25.42 -61.59 49.58
CA ILE A 205 26.35 -62.69 49.31
C ILE A 205 27.58 -62.57 50.21
N GLU A 206 28.18 -61.37 50.32
CA GLU A 206 29.34 -61.12 51.17
C GLU A 206 29.08 -61.49 52.65
N ILE A 207 27.94 -61.07 53.20
CA ILE A 207 27.53 -61.45 54.57
C ILE A 207 27.39 -62.98 54.70
N SER A 208 26.85 -63.64 53.69
CA SER A 208 26.66 -65.09 53.68
C SER A 208 28.00 -65.83 53.62
N VAL A 209 28.95 -65.32 52.83
CA VAL A 209 30.32 -65.86 52.75
C VAL A 209 31.02 -65.71 54.10
N LEU A 210 30.95 -64.54 54.74
CA LEU A 210 31.52 -64.34 56.09
C LEU A 210 30.96 -65.34 57.12
N LYS A 211 29.66 -65.64 57.07
CA LYS A 211 29.05 -66.66 57.94
C LYS A 211 29.61 -68.06 57.65
N ILE A 212 29.79 -68.42 56.38
CA ILE A 212 30.37 -69.71 55.98
C ILE A 212 31.83 -69.79 56.43
N GLU A 213 32.61 -68.73 56.27
CA GLU A 213 34.00 -68.66 56.76
C GLU A 213 34.08 -68.85 58.28
N GLN A 214 33.18 -68.20 59.03
CA GLN A 214 33.09 -68.41 60.47
C GLN A 214 32.73 -69.85 60.82
N GLN A 215 31.72 -70.44 60.19
CA GLN A 215 31.33 -71.83 60.42
C GLN A 215 32.45 -72.82 60.06
N THR A 216 33.16 -72.59 58.97
CA THR A 216 34.27 -73.46 58.53
C THR A 216 35.47 -73.36 59.46
N THR A 217 35.81 -72.18 59.98
CA THR A 217 36.86 -72.03 61.01
C THR A 217 36.50 -72.76 62.32
N GLU A 218 35.25 -72.68 62.77
CA GLU A 218 34.78 -73.45 63.93
C GLU A 218 34.87 -74.97 63.71
N LEU A 219 34.44 -75.45 62.55
CA LEU A 219 34.57 -76.86 62.18
C LEU A 219 36.04 -77.31 62.15
N LEU A 220 36.92 -76.51 61.53
CA LEU A 220 38.36 -76.79 61.49
C LEU A 220 38.96 -76.87 62.89
N GLN A 221 38.56 -75.99 63.82
CA GLN A 221 38.99 -76.09 65.22
C GLN A 221 38.56 -77.41 65.84
N ARG A 222 37.28 -77.80 65.69
CA ARG A 222 36.78 -79.08 66.23
C ARG A 222 37.51 -80.29 65.65
N VAL A 223 37.78 -80.30 64.35
CA VAL A 223 38.50 -81.40 63.68
C VAL A 223 39.92 -81.54 64.21
N LYS A 224 40.62 -80.43 64.54
CA LYS A 224 41.96 -80.49 65.15
C LYS A 224 42.01 -81.23 66.49
N PHE A 225 40.92 -81.27 67.25
CA PHE A 225 40.86 -81.97 68.54
C PHE A 225 40.48 -83.46 68.42
N LEU A 226 40.01 -83.92 67.26
CA LEU A 226 39.61 -85.31 67.06
C LEU A 226 40.75 -86.33 67.30
N PRO A 227 41.99 -86.13 66.83
CA PRO A 227 43.09 -87.06 67.10
C PRO A 227 43.40 -87.19 68.59
N TYR A 228 43.33 -86.09 69.34
CA TYR A 228 43.54 -86.08 70.78
C TYR A 228 42.44 -86.83 71.53
N MET A 229 41.18 -86.64 71.13
CA MET A 229 40.04 -87.37 71.69
C MET A 229 40.11 -88.87 71.36
N GLN A 230 40.52 -89.23 70.14
CA GLN A 230 40.76 -90.62 69.76
C GLN A 230 41.86 -91.27 70.59
N ASP A 231 42.97 -90.56 70.84
CA ASP A 231 44.06 -91.05 71.69
C ASP A 231 43.61 -91.23 73.15
N GLN A 232 42.85 -90.29 73.72
CA GLN A 232 42.30 -90.44 75.07
C GLN A 232 41.35 -91.64 75.20
N VAL A 233 40.45 -91.84 74.24
CA VAL A 233 39.52 -92.99 74.25
C VAL A 233 40.31 -94.30 74.11
N LEU A 234 41.32 -94.35 73.24
CA LEU A 234 42.19 -95.52 73.08
C LEU A 234 42.96 -95.82 74.37
N ARG A 235 43.52 -94.80 75.03
CA ARG A 235 44.20 -94.95 76.33
C ARG A 235 43.26 -95.48 77.42
N GLN A 236 42.06 -94.92 77.53
CA GLN A 236 41.07 -95.41 78.51
C GLN A 236 40.66 -96.87 78.24
N TYR A 237 40.49 -97.24 76.98
CA TYR A 237 40.18 -98.61 76.59
C TYR A 237 41.31 -99.58 76.95
N LEU A 238 42.56 -99.21 76.65
CA LEU A 238 43.74 -100.01 77.00
C LEU A 238 43.91 -100.14 78.53
N HIS A 239 43.73 -99.06 79.30
CA HIS A 239 43.77 -99.10 80.76
C HIS A 239 42.72 -100.07 81.35
N ARG A 240 41.46 -100.03 80.87
CA ARG A 240 40.42 -100.95 81.37
C ARG A 240 40.65 -102.41 81.00
N ARG A 241 41.30 -102.69 79.87
CA ARG A 241 41.46 -104.05 79.35
C ARG A 241 42.72 -104.75 79.86
N TYR A 242 43.78 -103.98 80.15
CA TYR A 242 45.10 -104.52 80.49
C TYR A 242 45.61 -104.11 81.88
N ASP A 243 44.78 -103.43 82.69
CA ASP A 243 45.07 -103.02 84.08
C ASP A 243 46.47 -102.40 84.27
N LEU A 244 46.77 -101.41 83.42
CA LEU A 244 48.07 -100.74 83.32
C LEU A 244 48.38 -99.76 84.48
N SER A 245 47.92 -100.06 85.69
CA SER A 245 48.00 -99.18 86.87
C SER A 245 49.43 -99.01 87.44
N ASP A 246 50.40 -99.82 87.00
CA ASP A 246 51.72 -99.95 87.65
C ASP A 246 52.94 -99.49 86.86
N PHE A 247 52.81 -98.85 85.69
CA PHE A 247 53.97 -98.23 85.02
C PHE A 247 54.10 -96.74 85.38
N LYS A 248 54.68 -96.47 86.54
CA LYS A 248 55.31 -95.18 86.84
C LYS A 248 56.78 -95.21 86.40
N THR A 249 57.12 -94.38 85.42
CA THR A 249 58.45 -93.77 85.22
C THR A 249 58.25 -92.43 84.54
#